data_AF-A0A803YFP5-F1
#
_entry.id   AF-A0A803YFP5-F1
#
_cell.length_a   1.000
_cell.length_b   1.000
_cell.length_c   1.000
_cell.angle_alpha   90.00
_cell.angle_beta   90.00
_cell.angle_gamma   90.00
#
_symmetry.space_group_name_H-M   'P 1'
#
loop_
_entity.id
_entity.type
_entity.pdbx_description
1 polymer ?
#
loop_
_entity_poly.entity_id
_entity_poly.type
_entity_poly.pdbx_seq_one_letter_code
_entity_poly.pdbx_strand_id
1 'polypeptide(L)'
;APPPGTAAAADPTTHQIRLTTEPVPTPYRDPLDAEEDPPLPMAAVESMLAAVAASPVRVRSQQQGDPELTAAERHRELRALFLRKPLVFLERFHGALRPEHLPCFAHLPPCYEVAFYCRQVRGRRRQSPENGATRWPRRPGARTRLRNRRYAALRQLIAGGEYFSEEEMRAREPLLYEPPSGPPHVPPPPGPPSGTTWAAALLRSVEEAAVQQRLQRQR
;
A
#
# COMPACT_ATOMS: atom_id res chain seq x y z
N ALA A 1 63.41 -15.13 24.93
CA ALA A 1 64.74 -14.50 24.94
C ALA A 1 65.16 -14.21 23.49
N PRO A 2 65.30 -12.93 23.09
CA PRO A 2 65.97 -12.47 21.86
C PRO A 2 67.51 -12.32 22.16
N PRO A 3 68.45 -11.88 21.27
CA PRO A 3 68.38 -10.60 20.53
C PRO A 3 69.14 -10.62 19.15
N PRO A 4 69.56 -9.49 18.53
CA PRO A 4 69.17 -9.14 17.16
C PRO A 4 70.34 -8.64 16.25
N GLY A 5 70.01 -8.20 15.03
CA GLY A 5 70.83 -7.28 14.22
C GLY A 5 71.72 -7.98 13.19
N THR A 6 72.00 -7.44 12.00
CA THR A 6 71.75 -6.13 11.38
C THR A 6 72.12 -6.25 9.89
N ALA A 7 71.75 -5.23 9.10
CA ALA A 7 72.23 -4.84 7.76
C ALA A 7 71.20 -5.07 6.63
N ALA A 8 70.43 -4.05 6.26
CA ALA A 8 70.83 -2.95 5.35
C ALA A 8 70.88 -3.45 3.90
N ALA A 9 69.82 -3.20 3.12
CA ALA A 9 69.64 -2.00 2.30
C ALA A 9 70.43 -2.08 0.98
N ALA A 10 69.72 -2.32 -0.12
CA ALA A 10 69.96 -1.72 -1.45
C ALA A 10 69.03 -2.37 -2.48
N ASP A 11 67.89 -1.73 -2.76
CA ASP A 11 67.50 -1.49 -4.15
C ASP A 11 68.19 -0.17 -4.56
N PRO A 12 68.45 0.18 -5.84
CA PRO A 12 67.54 -0.15 -6.94
C PRO A 12 68.15 -0.19 -8.38
N THR A 13 67.28 -0.53 -9.34
CA THR A 13 67.25 -0.01 -10.72
C THR A 13 68.22 -0.57 -11.78
N THR A 14 67.85 -1.70 -12.38
CA THR A 14 68.13 -1.94 -13.80
C THR A 14 66.91 -1.48 -14.61
N HIS A 15 67.08 -0.38 -15.33
CA HIS A 15 66.10 0.19 -16.24
C HIS A 15 65.88 -0.74 -17.44
N GLN A 16 64.81 -1.55 -17.39
CA GLN A 16 64.23 -2.07 -18.63
C GLN A 16 63.46 -0.92 -19.29
N ILE A 17 64.01 -0.44 -20.40
CA ILE A 17 63.39 0.53 -21.30
C ILE A 17 62.10 -0.11 -21.82
N ARG A 18 60.97 0.19 -21.17
CA ARG A 18 59.65 0.01 -21.75
C ARG A 18 59.53 1.04 -22.86
N LEU A 19 59.31 0.58 -24.09
CA LEU A 19 58.81 1.41 -25.18
C LEU A 19 57.44 1.96 -24.75
N THR A 20 57.43 3.13 -24.12
CA THR A 20 56.22 3.93 -23.93
C THR A 20 55.84 4.45 -25.30
N THR A 21 54.95 3.72 -25.98
CA THR A 21 54.15 4.36 -27.02
C THR A 21 53.27 5.37 -26.28
N GLU A 22 53.68 6.63 -26.32
CA GLU A 22 52.80 7.72 -25.92
C GLU A 22 51.56 7.61 -26.82
N PRO A 23 50.33 7.50 -26.27
CA PRO A 23 49.15 7.65 -27.09
C PRO A 23 49.17 9.08 -27.62
N VAL A 24 49.17 9.20 -28.94
CA VAL A 24 49.00 10.47 -29.67
C VAL A 24 47.90 11.28 -28.98
N PRO A 25 48.15 12.53 -28.56
CA PRO A 25 47.11 13.35 -27.98
C PRO A 25 46.03 13.50 -29.05
N THR A 26 44.84 12.98 -28.74
CA THR A 26 43.64 13.22 -29.54
C THR A 26 43.51 14.74 -29.72
N PRO A 27 43.29 15.23 -30.95
CA PRO A 27 43.09 16.67 -31.16
C PRO A 27 41.98 17.13 -30.22
N TYR A 28 42.27 18.19 -29.48
CA TYR A 28 41.34 18.85 -28.56
C TYR A 28 40.04 19.11 -29.30
N ARG A 29 38.99 18.36 -28.93
CA ARG A 29 37.66 18.50 -29.50
C ARG A 29 37.08 19.81 -28.93
N ASP A 30 36.77 20.76 -29.80
CA ASP A 30 36.15 22.02 -29.40
C ASP A 30 34.93 21.76 -28.49
N PRO A 31 34.72 22.54 -27.41
CA PRO A 31 33.60 22.34 -26.48
C PRO A 31 32.18 22.56 -27.07
N LEU A 32 32.03 22.66 -28.39
CA LEU A 32 30.76 22.91 -29.06
C LEU A 32 30.12 21.64 -29.65
N ASP A 33 30.86 20.53 -29.71
CA ASP A 33 30.29 19.22 -30.05
C ASP A 33 30.12 18.41 -28.75
N ALA A 34 29.25 18.91 -27.87
CA ALA A 34 28.55 18.03 -26.96
C ALA A 34 27.74 17.08 -27.83
N GLU A 35 28.29 15.90 -28.11
CA GLU A 35 27.56 14.75 -28.65
C GLU A 35 26.29 14.60 -27.82
N GLU A 36 25.18 15.10 -28.37
CA GLU A 36 23.86 14.91 -27.83
C GLU A 36 23.66 13.40 -27.74
N ASP A 37 23.54 12.88 -26.51
CA ASP A 37 23.11 11.50 -26.27
C ASP A 37 21.95 11.18 -27.25
N PRO A 38 21.98 10.04 -27.96
CA PRO A 38 20.98 9.75 -28.98
C PRO A 38 19.60 9.88 -28.34
N PRO A 39 18.73 10.79 -28.85
CA PRO A 39 17.43 10.99 -28.26
C PRO A 39 16.74 9.63 -28.30
N LEU A 40 16.37 9.11 -27.13
CA LEU A 40 15.53 7.92 -27.00
C LEU A 40 14.49 8.01 -28.12
N PRO A 41 14.31 6.97 -28.97
CA PRO A 41 13.52 7.11 -30.18
C PRO A 41 12.13 7.57 -29.75
N MET A 42 11.84 8.85 -29.97
CA MET A 42 10.72 9.53 -29.32
C MET A 42 9.41 8.79 -29.64
N ALA A 43 9.33 8.21 -30.83
CA ALA A 43 8.24 7.32 -31.26
C ALA A 43 8.02 6.09 -30.35
N ALA A 44 9.07 5.45 -29.85
CA ALA A 44 8.95 4.30 -28.95
C ALA A 44 8.44 4.71 -27.57
N VAL A 45 8.89 5.85 -27.06
CA VAL A 45 8.39 6.42 -25.80
C VAL A 45 6.92 6.80 -25.93
N GLU A 46 6.54 7.47 -27.01
CA GLU A 46 5.13 7.82 -27.27
C GLU A 46 4.24 6.57 -27.43
N SER A 47 4.73 5.53 -28.12
CA SER A 47 4.03 4.25 -28.24
C SER A 47 3.81 3.59 -26.87
N MET A 48 4.84 3.58 -26.02
CA MET A 48 4.74 3.09 -24.65
C MET A 48 3.72 3.88 -23.83
N LEU A 49 3.75 5.22 -23.90
CA LEU A 49 2.84 6.09 -23.15
C LEU A 49 1.39 5.90 -23.62
N ALA A 50 1.16 5.78 -24.94
CA ALA A 50 -0.15 5.49 -25.50
C ALA A 50 -0.69 4.12 -25.04
N ALA A 51 0.17 3.10 -25.02
CA ALA A 51 -0.21 1.76 -24.54
C ALA A 51 -0.58 1.77 -23.04
N VAL A 52 0.15 2.53 -22.21
CA VAL A 52 -0.19 2.69 -20.78
C VAL A 52 -1.45 3.52 -20.60
N ALA A 53 -1.65 4.58 -21.39
CA ALA A 53 -2.84 5.41 -21.34
C ALA A 53 -4.12 4.63 -21.67
N ALA A 54 -4.05 3.72 -22.65
CA ALA A 54 -5.15 2.82 -23.05
C ALA A 54 -5.43 1.70 -22.03
N SER A 55 -4.48 1.42 -21.12
CA SER A 55 -4.67 0.40 -20.09
C SER A 55 -5.61 0.90 -18.97
N PRO A 56 -6.30 -0.01 -18.24
CA PRO A 56 -7.20 0.36 -17.14
C PRO A 56 -6.46 0.81 -15.85
N VAL A 57 -5.17 1.15 -15.95
CA VAL A 57 -4.38 1.57 -14.79
C VAL A 57 -4.74 3.00 -14.37
N ARG A 58 -4.80 3.22 -13.05
CA ARG A 58 -5.05 4.53 -12.45
C ARG A 58 -3.80 5.42 -12.56
N VAL A 59 -3.88 6.48 -13.36
CA VAL A 59 -2.78 7.45 -13.57
C VAL A 59 -2.64 8.41 -12.39
N ARG A 60 -3.77 8.91 -11.86
CA ARG A 60 -3.84 9.84 -10.73
C ARG A 60 -4.87 9.37 -9.71
N SER A 61 -4.71 9.79 -8.45
CA SER A 61 -5.74 9.62 -7.43
C SER A 61 -6.90 10.58 -7.74
N GLN A 62 -8.03 10.02 -8.15
CA GLN A 62 -9.30 10.72 -8.35
C GLN A 62 -10.21 10.45 -7.14
N GLN A 63 -10.89 11.48 -6.65
CA GLN A 63 -11.90 11.37 -5.60
C GLN A 63 -13.25 10.91 -6.18
N GLN A 64 -14.16 10.50 -5.31
CA GLN A 64 -15.50 10.12 -5.72
C GLN A 64 -16.24 11.37 -6.23
N GLY A 65 -16.62 11.38 -7.52
CA GLY A 65 -17.28 12.50 -8.17
C GLY A 65 -16.38 13.34 -9.07
N ASP A 66 -15.08 13.08 -9.12
CA ASP A 66 -14.18 13.72 -10.09
C ASP A 66 -14.52 13.22 -11.52
N PRO A 67 -14.42 14.09 -12.55
CA PRO A 67 -14.60 13.68 -13.93
C PRO A 67 -13.52 12.68 -14.34
N GLU A 68 -13.91 11.68 -15.14
CA GLU A 68 -12.95 10.70 -15.66
C GLU A 68 -11.91 11.39 -16.55
N LEU A 69 -10.63 11.18 -16.23
CA LEU A 69 -9.51 11.73 -17.00
C LEU A 69 -9.61 11.33 -18.47
N THR A 70 -9.61 12.33 -19.36
CA THR A 70 -9.61 12.10 -20.80
C THR A 70 -8.34 11.39 -21.23
N ALA A 71 -8.37 10.66 -22.36
CA ALA A 71 -7.19 9.96 -22.88
C ALA A 71 -5.98 10.89 -23.10
N ALA A 72 -6.24 12.13 -23.53
CA ALA A 72 -5.20 13.15 -23.73
C ALA A 72 -4.58 13.62 -22.41
N GLU A 73 -5.38 13.86 -21.37
CA GLU A 73 -4.89 14.23 -20.04
C GLU A 73 -4.11 13.10 -19.38
N ARG A 74 -4.60 11.85 -19.49
CA ARG A 74 -3.87 10.65 -19.06
C ARG A 74 -2.49 10.61 -19.69
N HIS A 75 -2.43 10.80 -21.01
CA HIS A 75 -1.17 10.81 -21.75
C HIS A 75 -0.22 11.92 -21.29
N ARG A 76 -0.74 13.15 -21.10
CA ARG A 76 0.03 14.29 -20.62
C ARG A 76 0.64 14.05 -19.24
N GLU A 77 -0.14 13.55 -18.30
CA GLU A 77 0.31 13.24 -16.94
C GLU A 77 1.36 12.11 -16.94
N LEU A 78 1.15 11.07 -17.75
CA LEU A 78 2.11 9.98 -17.93
C LEU A 78 3.44 10.49 -18.51
N ARG A 79 3.38 11.34 -19.53
CA ARG A 79 4.57 11.97 -20.14
C ARG A 79 5.33 12.82 -19.13
N ALA A 80 4.63 13.67 -18.39
CA ALA A 80 5.24 14.51 -17.36
C ALA A 80 5.91 13.67 -16.27
N LEU A 81 5.28 12.57 -15.84
CA LEU A 81 5.87 11.67 -14.86
C LEU A 81 7.10 10.93 -15.40
N PHE A 82 7.04 10.45 -16.64
CA PHE A 82 8.16 9.74 -17.27
C PHE A 82 9.39 10.63 -17.40
N LEU A 83 9.23 11.87 -17.86
CA LEU A 83 10.33 12.82 -18.00
C LEU A 83 10.93 13.23 -16.65
N ARG A 84 10.09 13.41 -15.62
CA ARG A 84 10.56 13.88 -14.30
C ARG A 84 11.15 12.75 -13.46
N LYS A 85 10.50 11.58 -13.46
CA LYS A 85 10.80 10.44 -12.57
C LYS A 85 10.56 9.10 -13.29
N PRO A 86 11.43 8.71 -14.25
CA PRO A 86 11.25 7.51 -15.05
C PRO A 86 11.22 6.21 -14.22
N LEU A 87 11.96 6.15 -13.11
CA LEU A 87 11.92 5.00 -12.19
C LEU A 87 10.57 4.85 -11.48
N VAL A 88 9.99 5.96 -10.99
CA VAL A 88 8.66 5.94 -10.35
C VAL A 88 7.58 5.57 -11.36
N PHE A 89 7.73 6.02 -12.61
CA PHE A 89 6.87 5.59 -13.70
C PHE A 89 6.95 4.06 -13.88
N LEU A 90 8.15 3.50 -13.93
CA LEU A 90 8.37 2.07 -14.05
C LEU A 90 7.75 1.30 -12.87
N GLU A 91 7.97 1.75 -11.64
CA GLU A 91 7.38 1.14 -10.44
C GLU A 91 5.84 1.14 -10.48
N ARG A 92 5.20 2.22 -10.91
CA ARG A 92 3.73 2.32 -10.91
C ARG A 92 3.09 1.60 -12.09
N PHE A 93 3.72 1.67 -13.26
CA PHE A 93 3.12 1.27 -14.53
C PHE A 93 3.74 0.02 -15.16
N HIS A 94 4.74 -0.63 -14.54
CA HIS A 94 5.29 -1.92 -15.02
C HIS A 94 4.19 -2.95 -15.31
N GLY A 95 3.00 -2.80 -14.71
CA GLY A 95 1.90 -3.71 -14.94
C GLY A 95 1.18 -3.59 -16.27
N ALA A 96 1.23 -2.42 -16.90
CA ALA A 96 0.71 -2.15 -18.23
C ALA A 96 1.81 -2.15 -19.31
N LEU A 97 3.09 -2.24 -18.91
CA LEU A 97 4.21 -2.29 -19.83
C LEU A 97 4.36 -3.67 -20.46
N ARG A 98 4.81 -3.67 -21.71
CA ARG A 98 5.17 -4.86 -22.47
C ARG A 98 6.71 -4.96 -22.60
N PRO A 99 7.29 -6.14 -22.87
CA PRO A 99 8.74 -6.27 -23.00
C PRO A 99 9.33 -5.38 -24.11
N GLU A 100 8.55 -5.04 -25.13
CA GLU A 100 8.97 -4.17 -26.23
C GLU A 100 9.22 -2.72 -25.77
N HIS A 101 8.63 -2.30 -24.63
CA HIS A 101 8.78 -0.93 -24.11
C HIS A 101 10.00 -0.76 -23.21
N LEU A 102 10.63 -1.85 -22.76
CA LEU A 102 11.77 -1.82 -21.84
C LEU A 102 13.00 -1.02 -22.33
N PRO A 103 13.33 -0.98 -23.64
CA PRO A 103 14.42 -0.15 -24.13
C PRO A 103 14.26 1.34 -23.80
N CYS A 104 13.03 1.84 -23.57
CA CYS A 104 12.78 3.23 -23.20
C CYS A 104 13.43 3.62 -21.85
N PHE A 105 13.78 2.65 -21.01
CA PHE A 105 14.39 2.86 -19.69
C PHE A 105 15.91 2.64 -19.69
N ALA A 106 16.54 2.50 -20.86
CA ALA A 106 17.99 2.26 -20.97
C ALA A 106 18.85 3.40 -20.38
N HIS A 107 18.30 4.62 -20.34
CA HIS A 107 18.94 5.80 -19.74
C HIS A 107 18.97 5.77 -18.20
N LEU A 108 18.22 4.86 -17.56
CA LEU A 108 18.24 4.73 -16.11
C LEU A 108 19.53 4.03 -15.65
N PRO A 109 20.09 4.43 -14.49
CA PRO A 109 21.22 3.71 -13.91
C PRO A 109 20.85 2.24 -13.63
N PRO A 110 21.81 1.31 -13.72
CA PRO A 110 21.59 -0.11 -13.47
C PRO A 110 21.42 -0.39 -11.96
N CYS A 111 20.28 0.02 -11.42
CA CYS A 111 19.88 -0.21 -10.03
C CYS A 111 19.16 -1.54 -9.87
N TYR A 112 19.19 -2.09 -8.65
CA TYR A 112 18.40 -3.28 -8.30
C TYR A 112 16.92 -3.13 -8.68
N GLU A 113 16.34 -1.96 -8.42
CA GLU A 113 14.93 -1.65 -8.68
C GLU A 113 14.59 -1.70 -10.17
N VAL A 114 15.40 -1.06 -11.02
CA VAL A 114 15.24 -1.10 -12.49
C VAL A 114 15.31 -2.54 -12.98
N ALA A 115 16.35 -3.28 -12.56
CA ALA A 115 16.51 -4.67 -12.93
C ALA A 115 15.34 -5.55 -12.45
N PHE A 116 14.82 -5.27 -11.24
CA PHE A 116 13.67 -5.93 -10.66
C PHE A 116 12.42 -5.71 -11.50
N TYR A 117 12.05 -4.45 -11.77
CA TYR A 117 10.86 -4.12 -12.57
C TYR A 117 10.98 -4.56 -14.03
N CYS A 118 12.18 -4.52 -14.64
CA CYS A 118 12.41 -5.06 -15.99
C CYS A 118 12.20 -6.58 -16.04
N ARG A 119 12.75 -7.35 -15.09
CA ARG A 119 12.48 -8.80 -14.97
C ARG A 119 11.00 -9.08 -14.81
N GLN A 120 10.35 -8.24 -14.03
CA GLN A 120 8.94 -8.26 -13.74
C GLN A 120 8.05 -8.07 -14.99
N VAL A 121 8.37 -7.12 -15.86
CA VAL A 121 7.70 -6.94 -17.16
C VAL A 121 7.92 -8.14 -18.08
N ARG A 122 9.16 -8.65 -18.17
CA ARG A 122 9.49 -9.84 -18.99
C ARG A 122 8.75 -11.11 -18.52
N GLY A 123 8.57 -11.26 -17.20
CA GLY A 123 7.93 -12.43 -16.59
C GLY A 123 6.41 -12.50 -16.74
N ARG A 124 5.74 -11.45 -17.26
CA ARG A 124 4.27 -11.39 -17.39
C ARG A 124 3.70 -12.18 -18.57
N ARG A 125 4.54 -12.65 -19.50
CA ARG A 125 4.11 -13.43 -20.68
C ARG A 125 3.81 -14.91 -20.39
N ARG A 126 3.17 -15.19 -19.26
CA ARG A 126 2.58 -16.50 -18.92
C ARG A 126 1.15 -16.27 -18.47
N GLN A 127 0.31 -15.85 -19.41
CA GLN A 127 -1.14 -15.88 -19.21
C GLN A 127 -1.57 -17.35 -19.23
N SER A 128 -2.25 -17.82 -18.19
CA SER A 128 -3.08 -19.02 -18.34
C SER A 128 -4.30 -18.59 -19.16
N PRO A 129 -4.58 -19.21 -20.32
CA PRO A 129 -5.65 -18.78 -21.23
C PRO A 129 -7.05 -18.77 -20.61
N GLU A 130 -7.23 -19.43 -19.47
CA GLU A 130 -8.53 -19.64 -18.84
C GLU A 130 -9.08 -18.45 -18.04
N ASN A 131 -8.27 -17.47 -17.62
CA ASN A 131 -8.72 -16.49 -16.62
C ASN A 131 -8.49 -15.01 -16.96
N GLY A 132 -7.84 -14.66 -18.09
CA GLY A 132 -7.66 -13.27 -18.55
C GLY A 132 -6.99 -12.29 -17.56
N ALA A 133 -6.62 -12.74 -16.37
CA ALA A 133 -6.18 -11.90 -15.28
C ALA A 133 -4.67 -11.71 -15.36
N THR A 134 -4.26 -10.46 -15.57
CA THR A 134 -2.85 -10.00 -15.52
C THR A 134 -2.33 -10.10 -14.09
N ARG A 135 -2.06 -11.32 -13.61
CA ARG A 135 -1.51 -11.57 -12.27
C ARG A 135 -0.02 -11.89 -12.42
N TRP A 136 0.79 -11.29 -11.55
CA TRP A 136 2.14 -11.76 -11.27
C TRP A 136 2.19 -13.28 -11.20
N PRO A 137 3.26 -13.96 -11.66
CA PRO A 137 3.52 -15.35 -11.29
C PRO A 137 3.79 -15.40 -9.77
N ARG A 138 2.74 -15.26 -8.95
CA ARG A 138 2.78 -15.73 -7.57
C ARG A 138 3.03 -17.21 -7.69
N ARG A 139 4.03 -17.74 -6.97
CA ARG A 139 4.27 -19.18 -6.92
C ARG A 139 2.91 -19.87 -6.76
N PRO A 140 2.55 -20.82 -7.66
CA PRO A 140 1.29 -21.54 -7.55
C PRO A 140 1.07 -21.98 -6.09
N GLY A 141 -0.10 -21.65 -5.56
CA GLY A 141 -0.45 -21.96 -4.18
C GLY A 141 0.06 -21.00 -3.09
N ALA A 142 0.66 -19.84 -3.40
CA ALA A 142 1.09 -18.89 -2.35
C ALA A 142 -0.05 -18.44 -1.42
N ARG A 143 -1.26 -18.21 -1.97
CA ARG A 143 -2.46 -17.89 -1.18
C ARG A 143 -2.90 -19.08 -0.32
N THR A 144 -2.85 -20.29 -0.89
CA THR A 144 -3.14 -21.54 -0.17
C THR A 144 -2.15 -21.78 0.96
N ARG A 145 -0.85 -21.58 0.72
CA ARG A 145 0.21 -21.69 1.74
C ARG A 145 -0.01 -20.72 2.90
N LEU A 146 -0.36 -19.46 2.61
CA LEU A 146 -0.71 -18.48 3.64
C LEU A 146 -1.95 -18.90 4.44
N ARG A 147 -3.00 -19.38 3.76
CA ARG A 147 -4.22 -19.87 4.40
C ARG A 147 -3.93 -21.07 5.29
N ASN A 148 -3.13 -22.03 4.81
CA ASN A 148 -2.73 -23.21 5.56
C ASN A 148 -1.86 -22.84 6.77
N ARG A 149 -0.98 -21.84 6.65
CA ARG A 149 -0.19 -21.34 7.80
C ARG A 149 -1.07 -20.75 8.88
N ARG A 150 -2.03 -19.89 8.52
CA ARG A 150 -3.00 -19.32 9.47
C ARG A 150 -3.85 -20.40 10.13
N TYR A 151 -4.30 -21.38 9.35
CA TYR A 151 -5.07 -22.50 9.85
C TYR A 151 -4.25 -23.39 10.81
N ALA A 152 -2.98 -23.65 10.50
CA ALA A 152 -2.09 -24.39 11.38
C ALA A 152 -1.86 -23.66 12.72
N ALA A 153 -1.60 -22.35 12.69
CA ALA A 153 -1.48 -21.54 13.90
C ALA A 153 -2.77 -21.57 14.74
N LEU A 154 -3.94 -21.43 14.10
CA LEU A 154 -5.23 -21.56 14.76
C LEU A 154 -5.41 -22.94 15.41
N ARG A 155 -5.06 -24.02 14.71
CA ARG A 155 -5.11 -25.38 15.25
C ARG A 155 -4.17 -25.57 16.45
N GLN A 156 -3.00 -24.94 16.43
CA GLN A 156 -2.07 -24.96 17.58
C GLN A 156 -2.67 -24.25 18.79
N LEU A 157 -3.25 -23.06 18.63
CA LEU A 157 -3.92 -22.35 19.73
C LEU A 157 -5.09 -23.15 20.32
N ILE A 158 -5.87 -23.83 19.47
CA ILE A 158 -6.98 -24.68 19.92
C ILE A 158 -6.46 -25.91 20.67
N ALA A 159 -5.40 -26.56 20.17
CA ALA A 159 -4.81 -27.73 20.81
C ALA A 159 -4.11 -27.39 22.14
N GLY A 160 -3.51 -26.20 22.23
CA GLY A 160 -2.89 -25.68 23.46
C GLY A 160 -3.89 -25.15 24.49
N GLY A 161 -5.18 -25.02 24.14
CA GLY A 161 -6.21 -24.47 25.03
C GLY A 161 -6.15 -22.94 25.23
N GLU A 162 -5.22 -22.27 24.57
CA GLU A 162 -5.00 -20.82 24.62
C GLU A 162 -6.05 -20.05 23.79
N TYR A 163 -6.61 -20.70 22.76
CA TYR A 163 -7.61 -20.09 21.88
C TYR A 163 -8.88 -19.69 22.64
N PHE A 164 -9.09 -18.39 22.83
CA PHE A 164 -10.21 -17.83 23.59
C PHE A 164 -10.29 -18.38 25.02
N SER A 165 -9.14 -18.59 25.66
CA SER A 165 -9.15 -18.83 27.11
C SER A 165 -9.70 -17.59 27.83
N GLU A 166 -10.44 -17.81 28.92
CA GLU A 166 -10.98 -16.72 29.76
C GLU A 166 -9.88 -15.74 30.20
N GLU A 167 -8.70 -16.27 30.51
CA GLU A 167 -7.54 -15.48 30.92
C GLU A 167 -7.00 -14.61 29.79
N GLU A 168 -6.87 -15.14 28.56
CA GLU A 168 -6.47 -14.32 27.40
C GLU A 168 -7.51 -13.29 27.01
N MET A 169 -8.81 -13.64 27.09
CA MET A 169 -9.88 -12.70 26.80
C MET A 169 -9.91 -11.56 27.82
N ARG A 170 -9.76 -11.89 29.11
CA ARG A 170 -9.65 -10.91 30.21
C ARG A 170 -8.41 -10.03 30.09
N ALA A 171 -7.28 -10.58 29.66
CA ALA A 171 -6.06 -9.81 29.44
C ALA A 171 -6.20 -8.78 28.30
N ARG A 172 -6.99 -9.09 27.27
CA ARG A 172 -7.22 -8.18 26.13
C ARG A 172 -8.19 -7.05 26.45
N GLU A 173 -9.24 -7.32 27.21
CA GLU A 173 -10.26 -6.33 27.56
C GLU A 173 -10.69 -6.45 29.04
N PRO A 174 -9.84 -6.01 29.98
CA PRO A 174 -10.07 -6.24 31.41
C PRO A 174 -11.34 -5.58 31.94
N LEU A 175 -11.70 -4.40 31.43
CA LEU A 175 -12.89 -3.64 31.85
C LEU A 175 -14.21 -4.36 31.57
N LEU A 176 -14.23 -5.27 30.59
CA LEU A 176 -15.42 -6.09 30.31
C LEU A 176 -15.68 -7.12 31.42
N TYR A 177 -14.64 -7.52 32.13
CA TYR A 177 -14.67 -8.53 33.20
C TYR A 177 -14.71 -7.91 34.60
N GLU A 178 -14.60 -6.58 34.71
CA GLU A 178 -14.83 -5.89 35.96
C GLU A 178 -16.33 -5.87 36.26
N PRO A 179 -16.77 -6.36 37.44
CA PRO A 179 -18.15 -6.19 37.86
C PRO A 179 -18.46 -4.69 37.89
N PRO A 180 -19.58 -4.23 37.31
CA PRO A 180 -19.95 -2.83 37.37
C PRO A 180 -19.99 -2.40 38.84
N SER A 181 -19.17 -1.41 39.18
CA SER A 181 -19.05 -0.88 40.53
C SER A 181 -20.28 -0.03 40.87
N GLY A 182 -21.46 -0.65 40.98
CA GLY A 182 -22.65 0.05 41.42
C GLY A 182 -23.96 -0.67 41.09
N PRO A 183 -24.99 -0.50 41.93
CA PRO A 183 -26.33 -0.94 41.58
C PRO A 183 -26.83 -0.20 40.34
N PRO A 184 -27.64 -0.83 39.46
CA PRO A 184 -28.23 -0.16 38.32
C PRO A 184 -29.01 1.06 38.82
N HIS A 185 -28.67 2.25 38.32
CA HIS A 185 -29.41 3.48 38.58
C HIS A 185 -30.80 3.34 37.92
N VAL A 186 -31.75 2.77 38.65
CA VAL A 186 -33.15 2.78 38.26
C VAL A 186 -33.67 4.18 38.61
N PRO A 187 -34.03 5.02 37.62
CA PRO A 187 -34.63 6.31 37.92
C PRO A 187 -35.93 6.06 38.70
N PRO A 188 -36.19 6.80 39.79
CA PRO A 188 -37.44 6.64 40.53
C PRO A 188 -38.62 6.93 39.59
N PRO A 189 -39.74 6.18 39.71
CA PRO A 189 -40.92 6.48 38.91
C PRO A 189 -41.37 7.92 39.18
N PRO A 190 -41.94 8.62 38.17
CA PRO A 190 -42.43 9.98 38.37
C PRO A 190 -43.41 10.01 39.54
N GLY A 191 -43.05 10.80 40.56
CA GLY A 191 -43.88 10.99 41.74
C GLY A 191 -45.21 11.64 41.38
N PRO A 192 -46.26 11.43 42.19
CA PRO A 192 -47.53 12.13 41.99
C PRO A 192 -47.35 13.65 42.13
N PRO A 193 -48.26 14.46 41.55
CA PRO A 193 -48.21 15.91 41.69
C PRO A 193 -48.24 16.33 43.17
N SER A 194 -47.44 17.36 43.48
CA SER A 194 -47.15 17.78 44.85
C SER A 194 -48.44 18.02 45.67
N GLY A 195 -48.54 17.33 46.80
CA GLY A 195 -49.66 17.44 47.73
C GLY A 195 -50.80 16.41 47.54
N THR A 196 -50.66 15.39 46.69
CA THR A 196 -51.69 14.35 46.53
C THR A 196 -51.06 12.97 46.30
N THR A 197 -51.64 11.91 46.86
CA THR A 197 -51.22 10.53 46.57
C THR A 197 -51.87 10.03 45.28
N TRP A 198 -51.25 9.09 44.55
CA TRP A 198 -51.86 8.49 43.35
C TRP A 198 -53.26 7.91 43.62
N ALA A 199 -53.46 7.33 44.81
CA ALA A 199 -54.77 6.85 45.24
C ALA A 199 -55.82 7.97 45.25
N ALA A 200 -55.47 9.15 45.77
CA ALA A 200 -56.37 10.30 45.79
C ALA A 200 -56.60 10.91 44.39
N ALA A 201 -55.64 10.82 43.46
CA ALA A 201 -55.86 11.23 42.07
C ALA A 201 -56.82 10.27 41.35
N LEU A 202 -56.68 8.96 41.56
CA LEU A 202 -57.56 7.94 41.00
C LEU A 202 -58.98 8.06 41.52
N LEU A 203 -59.17 8.22 42.84
CA LEU A 203 -60.50 8.40 43.42
C LEU A 203 -61.23 9.62 42.81
N ARG A 204 -60.50 10.73 42.62
CA ARG A 204 -61.03 11.95 41.98
C ARG A 204 -61.51 11.69 40.56
N SER A 205 -60.73 10.95 39.76
CA SER A 205 -61.11 10.60 38.38
C SER A 205 -62.39 9.76 38.30
N VAL A 206 -62.59 8.85 39.26
CA VAL A 206 -63.80 8.01 39.34
C VAL A 206 -65.01 8.85 39.74
N GLU A 207 -64.85 9.76 40.71
CA GLU A 207 -65.89 10.71 41.11
C GLU A 207 -66.30 11.64 39.96
N GLU A 208 -65.32 12.20 39.24
CA GLU A 208 -65.53 13.05 38.07
C GLU A 208 -66.27 12.31 36.96
N ALA A 209 -65.89 11.07 36.66
CA ALA A 209 -66.58 10.23 35.67
C ALA A 209 -68.04 9.96 36.04
N ALA A 210 -68.33 9.72 37.32
CA ALA A 210 -69.70 9.53 37.81
C ALA A 210 -70.53 10.82 37.71
N VAL A 211 -69.93 11.99 37.95
CA VAL A 211 -70.59 13.29 37.74
C VAL A 211 -70.88 13.53 36.26
N GLN A 212 -69.92 13.25 35.37
CA GLN A 212 -70.12 13.39 33.92
C GLN A 212 -71.23 12.48 33.38
N GLN A 213 -71.29 11.22 33.83
CA GLN A 213 -72.39 10.32 33.44
C GLN A 213 -73.77 10.83 33.91
N ARG A 214 -73.86 11.40 35.12
CA ARG A 214 -75.11 12.01 35.60
C ARG A 214 -75.53 13.21 34.76
N LEU A 215 -74.58 14.07 34.38
CA LEU A 215 -74.84 15.19 33.48
C LEU A 215 -75.31 14.74 32.10
N GLN A 216 -74.72 13.66 31.55
CA GLN A 216 -75.14 13.09 30.27
C GLN A 216 -76.54 12.50 30.30
N ARG A 217 -77.01 11.98 31.44
CA ARG A 217 -78.38 11.45 31.60
C ARG A 217 -79.46 12.51 31.77
N GLN A 218 -79.07 13.73 32.14
CA GLN A 218 -79.99 14.87 32.34
C GLN A 218 -80.12 15.76 31.09
N ARG A 219 -79.39 15.43 30.02
CA ARG A 219 -79.55 16.00 28.68
C ARG A 219 -80.37 15.07 27.81
#